data_AF-A0A1B2Z8X1-F1
#
_entry.id   AF-A0A1B2Z8X1-F1
#
_cell.length_a   1.000
_cell.length_b   1.000
_cell.length_c   1.000
_cell.angle_alpha   90.00
_cell.angle_beta   90.00
_cell.angle_gamma   90.00
#
_symmetry.space_group_name_H-M   'P 1'
#
loop_
_entity.id
_entity.type
_entity.pdbx_description
1 polymer ?
#
loop_
_entity_poly.entity_id
_entity_poly.type
_entity_poly.pdbx_seq_one_letter_code
_entity_poly.pdbx_strand_id
1 'polypeptide(L)'
;MIKYLTCILFLFPTFIFGQEVRFKTNTNEGSLSDIYILKKNFVFKINSSRIIDEIISFSADSIAKDYFVNPNQNLISHQGISIGGGATLYLENYKSINYYTNNKAGNNGKISSVDNLKLKYAEDKSYNRNSNTVGLLTQIDEIKIQYHIEAGGYSRDRGKIKSIGDLKFSYEIWSSYSKNAGYVGKLISIGNIKIKYYEAWNTNEGFIGKLKTIGNIEFTYYKNTFNNRNANITGKYKTSIGNDKRIIVL
;
A
#
# COMPACT_ATOMS: atom_id res chain seq x y z
N MET A 1 19.54 56.53 -16.98
CA MET A 1 20.20 55.47 -16.19
C MET A 1 19.10 54.60 -15.57
N ILE A 2 18.58 53.64 -16.33
CA ILE A 2 17.47 52.75 -15.91
C ILE A 2 18.11 51.38 -15.65
N LYS A 3 18.13 50.97 -14.37
CA LYS A 3 18.58 49.64 -13.96
C LYS A 3 17.49 48.63 -14.30
N TYR A 4 17.77 47.72 -15.22
CA TYR A 4 16.94 46.53 -15.41
C TYR A 4 17.13 45.61 -14.20
N LEU A 5 16.08 45.51 -13.39
CA LEU A 5 15.98 44.52 -12.32
C LEU A 5 15.49 43.22 -12.96
N THR A 6 16.42 42.30 -13.22
CA THR A 6 16.10 40.97 -13.75
C THR A 6 15.45 40.14 -12.65
N CYS A 7 14.12 40.02 -12.66
CA CYS A 7 13.41 39.06 -11.83
C CYS A 7 13.76 37.63 -12.27
N ILE A 8 14.54 36.91 -11.48
CA ILE A 8 14.71 35.46 -11.60
C ILE A 8 13.40 34.83 -11.13
N LEU A 9 12.55 34.42 -12.08
CA LEU A 9 11.42 33.55 -11.80
C LEU A 9 11.97 32.20 -11.33
N PHE A 10 11.94 31.94 -10.03
CA PHE A 10 11.99 30.56 -9.53
C PHE A 10 10.71 29.87 -10.00
N LEU A 11 10.80 29.19 -11.15
CA LEU A 11 9.87 28.14 -11.52
C LEU A 11 10.04 27.05 -10.48
N PHE A 12 9.27 27.12 -9.40
CA PHE A 12 9.01 25.94 -8.58
C PHE A 12 8.56 24.85 -9.54
N PRO A 13 9.25 23.70 -9.63
CA PRO A 13 8.70 22.58 -10.37
C PRO A 13 7.36 22.29 -9.70
N THR A 14 6.27 22.58 -10.42
CA THR A 14 4.98 22.02 -10.09
C THR A 14 5.22 20.52 -10.16
N PHE A 15 5.40 19.89 -9.00
CA PHE A 15 5.47 18.45 -8.90
C PHE A 15 4.19 17.94 -9.57
N ILE A 16 4.33 17.47 -10.82
CA ILE A 16 3.32 16.66 -11.46
C ILE A 16 3.35 15.39 -10.64
N PHE A 17 2.54 15.35 -9.58
CA PHE A 17 2.40 14.20 -8.71
C PHE A 17 1.95 13.05 -9.60
N GLY A 18 2.88 12.16 -9.94
CA GLY A 18 2.56 10.94 -10.64
C GLY A 18 1.58 10.13 -9.79
N GLN A 19 0.78 9.29 -10.44
CA GLN A 19 0.02 8.29 -9.72
C GLN A 19 1.01 7.30 -9.12
N GLU A 20 1.24 7.39 -7.82
CA GLU A 20 2.19 6.54 -7.09
C GLU A 20 1.48 5.46 -6.25
N VAL A 21 0.16 5.54 -6.14
CA VAL A 21 -0.65 4.65 -5.33
C VAL A 21 -1.84 4.14 -6.12
N ARG A 22 -2.04 2.82 -6.10
CA ARG A 22 -3.19 2.15 -6.71
C ARG A 22 -3.86 1.29 -5.66
N PHE A 23 -5.18 1.36 -5.60
CA PHE A 23 -6.01 0.55 -4.72
C PHE A 23 -6.79 -0.45 -5.55
N LYS A 24 -6.75 -1.71 -5.13
CA LYS A 24 -7.71 -2.71 -5.57
C LYS A 24 -8.77 -2.85 -4.50
N THR A 25 -10.02 -2.77 -4.91
CA THR A 25 -11.16 -2.85 -4.00
C THR A 25 -11.92 -4.14 -4.22
N ASN A 26 -12.44 -4.73 -3.15
CA ASN A 26 -13.52 -5.70 -3.24
C ASN A 26 -14.82 -4.90 -3.09
N THR A 27 -15.45 -4.56 -4.21
CA THR A 27 -16.65 -3.71 -4.23
C THR A 27 -17.82 -4.35 -3.50
N ASN A 28 -17.98 -5.68 -3.58
CA ASN A 28 -19.04 -6.42 -2.89
C ASN A 28 -18.89 -6.35 -1.37
N GLU A 29 -17.69 -6.57 -0.86
CA GLU A 29 -17.39 -6.45 0.57
C GLU A 29 -17.25 -4.99 1.02
N GLY A 30 -16.97 -4.07 0.09
CA GLY A 30 -16.61 -2.69 0.39
C GLY A 30 -15.31 -2.60 1.16
N SER A 31 -14.31 -3.38 0.78
CA SER A 31 -13.02 -3.48 1.46
C SER A 31 -11.85 -3.22 0.50
N LEU A 32 -10.69 -2.86 1.05
CA LEU A 32 -9.44 -2.78 0.29
C LEU A 32 -8.79 -4.16 0.28
N SER A 33 -8.60 -4.75 -0.89
CA SER A 33 -7.87 -6.01 -1.05
C SER A 33 -6.37 -5.73 -1.10
N ASP A 34 -5.89 -5.33 -2.28
CA ASP A 34 -4.48 -5.07 -2.56
C ASP A 34 -4.21 -3.57 -2.72
N ILE A 35 -2.99 -3.16 -2.38
CA ILE A 35 -2.48 -1.81 -2.62
C ILE A 35 -1.18 -1.95 -3.40
N TYR A 36 -1.03 -1.16 -4.45
CA TYR A 36 0.20 -1.11 -5.23
C TYR A 36 0.85 0.25 -5.05
N ILE A 37 2.15 0.26 -4.75
CA ILE A 37 2.96 1.47 -4.57
C ILE A 37 4.06 1.48 -5.63
N LEU A 38 4.10 2.55 -6.42
CA LEU A 38 5.23 2.82 -7.31
C LEU A 38 6.29 3.60 -6.54
N LYS A 39 7.53 3.11 -6.52
CA LYS A 39 8.67 3.85 -5.98
C LYS A 39 9.92 3.56 -6.80
N LYS A 40 10.48 4.60 -7.43
CA LYS A 40 11.54 4.46 -8.44
C LYS A 40 11.11 3.43 -9.50
N ASN A 41 11.98 2.48 -9.81
CA ASN A 41 11.78 1.37 -10.72
C ASN A 41 11.10 0.14 -10.07
N PHE A 42 10.44 0.28 -8.93
CA PHE A 42 9.75 -0.82 -8.25
C PHE A 42 8.25 -0.58 -8.10
N VAL A 43 7.47 -1.65 -8.27
CA VAL A 43 6.07 -1.70 -7.88
C VAL A 43 5.91 -2.71 -6.75
N PHE A 44 5.50 -2.22 -5.58
CA PHE A 44 5.22 -3.03 -4.38
C PHE A 44 3.75 -3.37 -4.34
N LYS A 45 3.39 -4.66 -4.34
CA LYS A 45 2.05 -5.14 -4.03
C LYS A 45 1.98 -5.46 -2.54
N ILE A 46 1.01 -4.85 -1.87
CA ILE A 46 0.71 -5.00 -0.45
C ILE A 46 -0.64 -5.68 -0.35
N ASN A 47 -0.69 -6.83 0.32
CA ASN A 47 -1.92 -7.62 0.44
C ASN A 47 -2.90 -7.06 1.50
N SER A 48 -4.00 -7.79 1.71
CA SER A 48 -5.05 -7.47 2.69
C SER A 48 -4.55 -7.40 4.14
N SER A 49 -3.50 -8.17 4.47
CA SER A 49 -2.81 -8.14 5.77
C SER A 49 -1.85 -6.96 5.93
N ARG A 50 -1.68 -6.13 4.88
CA ARG A 50 -0.85 -4.92 4.86
C ARG A 50 0.64 -5.21 5.05
N ILE A 51 1.08 -6.32 4.49
CA ILE A 51 2.49 -6.69 4.31
C ILE A 51 2.78 -6.80 2.81
N ILE A 52 4.06 -6.75 2.44
CA ILE A 52 4.49 -6.89 1.04
C ILE A 52 4.27 -8.35 0.62
N ASP A 53 3.60 -8.53 -0.51
CA ASP A 53 3.31 -9.81 -1.14
C ASP A 53 4.19 -10.02 -2.38
N GLU A 54 4.29 -8.98 -3.21
CA GLU A 54 5.09 -9.02 -4.44
C GLU A 54 5.85 -7.70 -4.61
N ILE A 55 7.03 -7.78 -5.23
CA ILE A 55 7.78 -6.62 -5.69
C ILE A 55 8.15 -6.89 -7.14
N ILE A 56 7.78 -5.98 -8.03
CA ILE A 56 8.16 -6.05 -9.44
C ILE A 56 9.22 -4.99 -9.69
N SER A 57 10.40 -5.43 -10.13
CA SER A 57 11.54 -4.58 -10.45
C SER A 57 11.63 -4.40 -11.96
N PHE A 58 11.78 -3.16 -12.38
CA PHE A 58 11.96 -2.78 -13.78
C PHE A 58 13.36 -2.25 -14.02
N SER A 59 13.81 -2.29 -15.27
CA SER A 59 15.10 -1.72 -15.68
C SER A 59 15.16 -0.19 -15.56
N ALA A 60 14.02 0.52 -15.55
CA ALA A 60 13.96 1.98 -15.38
C ALA A 60 12.67 2.46 -14.70
N ASP A 61 12.74 3.63 -14.04
CA ASP A 61 11.61 4.31 -13.40
C ASP A 61 10.47 4.60 -14.38
N SER A 62 10.79 4.98 -15.62
CA SER A 62 9.78 5.24 -16.66
C SER A 62 8.98 3.99 -17.01
N ILE A 63 9.64 2.85 -17.14
CA ILE A 63 8.99 1.56 -17.46
C ILE A 63 8.10 1.13 -16.30
N ALA A 64 8.58 1.27 -15.06
CA ALA A 64 7.78 0.99 -13.87
C ALA A 64 6.52 1.87 -13.81
N LYS A 65 6.65 3.15 -14.14
CA LYS A 65 5.54 4.10 -14.19
C LYS A 65 4.52 3.73 -15.28
N ASP A 66 4.99 3.39 -16.48
CA ASP A 66 4.11 3.00 -17.58
C ASP A 66 3.33 1.72 -17.25
N TYR A 67 4.02 0.71 -16.70
CA TYR A 67 3.39 -0.51 -16.18
C TYR A 67 2.40 -0.20 -15.05
N PHE A 68 2.77 0.69 -14.14
CA PHE A 68 1.93 1.05 -13.01
C PHE A 68 0.65 1.75 -13.46
N VAL A 69 0.66 2.54 -14.53
CA VAL A 69 -0.56 3.14 -15.08
C VAL A 69 -1.35 2.12 -15.90
N ASN A 70 -0.68 1.39 -16.80
CA ASN A 70 -1.28 0.44 -17.73
C ASN A 70 -0.63 -0.94 -17.58
N PRO A 71 -1.10 -1.78 -16.64
CA PRO A 71 -0.49 -3.07 -16.38
C PRO A 71 -0.80 -4.02 -17.55
N ASN A 72 0.15 -4.14 -18.47
CA ASN A 72 0.08 -5.12 -19.54
C ASN A 72 1.11 -6.21 -19.28
N GLN A 73 0.62 -7.39 -18.90
CA GLN A 73 1.46 -8.54 -18.52
C GLN A 73 2.28 -9.11 -19.68
N ASN A 74 1.97 -8.75 -20.93
CA ASN A 74 2.64 -9.28 -22.11
C ASN A 74 3.91 -8.51 -22.51
N LEU A 75 4.22 -7.37 -21.86
CA LEU A 75 5.35 -6.53 -22.24
C LEU A 75 6.68 -6.98 -21.62
N ILE A 76 6.66 -7.69 -20.48
CA ILE A 76 7.87 -7.97 -19.71
C ILE A 76 7.77 -9.33 -19.02
N SER A 77 8.56 -10.30 -19.49
CA SER A 77 8.74 -11.58 -18.82
C SER A 77 9.56 -11.39 -17.56
N HIS A 78 9.00 -11.74 -16.40
CA HIS A 78 9.71 -11.66 -15.13
C HIS A 78 9.95 -13.06 -14.56
N GLN A 79 11.12 -13.25 -13.97
CA GLN A 79 11.46 -14.41 -13.15
C GLN A 79 11.15 -14.07 -11.70
N GLY A 80 10.33 -14.90 -11.03
CA GLY A 80 9.96 -14.73 -9.64
C GLY A 80 10.90 -15.48 -8.71
N ILE A 81 11.41 -14.80 -7.68
CA ILE A 81 12.25 -15.40 -6.64
C ILE A 81 11.58 -15.15 -5.28
N SER A 82 11.39 -16.21 -4.50
CA SER A 82 10.91 -16.09 -3.12
C SER A 82 11.96 -15.39 -2.26
N ILE A 83 11.55 -14.34 -1.57
CA ILE A 83 12.37 -13.58 -0.62
C ILE A 83 11.79 -13.71 0.80
N GLY A 84 12.52 -13.19 1.78
CA GLY A 84 12.10 -13.26 3.19
C GLY A 84 10.70 -12.67 3.44
N GLY A 85 9.94 -13.32 4.31
CA GLY A 85 8.62 -12.83 4.74
C GLY A 85 7.45 -13.29 3.88
N GLY A 86 7.66 -14.27 2.99
CA GLY A 86 6.62 -14.78 2.10
C GLY A 86 6.41 -13.94 0.84
N ALA A 87 7.21 -12.88 0.65
CA ALA A 87 7.14 -12.03 -0.53
C ALA A 87 7.88 -12.66 -1.73
N THR A 88 7.45 -12.31 -2.95
CA THR A 88 8.14 -12.69 -4.19
C THR A 88 8.71 -11.45 -4.88
N LEU A 89 9.98 -11.51 -5.28
CA LEU A 89 10.63 -10.50 -6.11
C LEU A 89 10.65 -10.95 -7.56
N TYR A 90 10.01 -10.18 -8.43
CA TYR A 90 9.96 -10.37 -9.87
C TYR A 90 10.97 -9.45 -10.55
N LEU A 91 11.86 -10.05 -11.35
CA LEU A 91 12.95 -9.37 -12.06
C LEU A 91 12.89 -9.76 -13.53
N GLU A 92 13.18 -8.82 -14.44
CA GLU A 92 13.26 -9.09 -15.88
C GLU A 92 14.30 -10.19 -16.18
N ASN A 93 15.47 -10.09 -15.56
CA ASN A 93 16.54 -11.07 -15.61
C ASN A 93 17.47 -10.87 -14.40
N TYR A 94 18.18 -11.91 -14.00
CA TYR A 94 19.27 -11.84 -13.02
C TYR A 94 20.34 -12.88 -13.30
N LYS A 95 21.59 -12.59 -12.91
CA LYS A 95 22.73 -13.49 -13.15
C LYS A 95 23.28 -14.14 -11.88
N SER A 96 23.05 -13.50 -10.74
CA SER A 96 23.68 -13.89 -9.48
C SER A 96 22.77 -13.64 -8.29
N ILE A 97 22.83 -14.53 -7.30
CA ILE A 97 22.13 -14.41 -6.03
C ILE A 97 23.15 -14.63 -4.92
N ASN A 98 23.20 -13.71 -3.97
CA ASN A 98 23.99 -13.85 -2.75
C ASN A 98 23.05 -14.09 -1.56
N TYR A 99 23.55 -14.81 -0.56
CA TYR A 99 22.80 -15.16 0.64
C TYR A 99 23.53 -14.67 1.89
N TYR A 100 22.77 -14.44 2.96
CA TYR A 100 23.35 -14.30 4.29
C TYR A 100 23.83 -15.67 4.79
N THR A 101 25.13 -15.81 5.05
CA THR A 101 25.74 -17.07 5.52
C THR A 101 26.15 -17.04 6.99
N ASN A 102 26.54 -15.89 7.53
CA ASN A 102 27.04 -15.72 8.90
C ASN A 102 26.39 -14.53 9.63
N ASN A 103 25.07 -14.46 9.59
CA ASN A 103 24.28 -13.39 10.17
C ASN A 103 23.70 -13.78 11.54
N LYS A 104 24.26 -13.22 12.62
CA LYS A 104 23.77 -13.41 14.01
C LYS A 104 22.37 -12.82 14.27
N ALA A 105 21.80 -12.11 13.32
CA ALA A 105 20.50 -11.44 13.41
C ALA A 105 19.34 -12.30 12.86
N GLY A 106 19.54 -13.61 12.67
CA GLY A 106 18.49 -14.56 12.30
C GLY A 106 18.09 -14.54 10.82
N ASN A 107 18.94 -13.99 9.95
CA ASN A 107 18.67 -13.88 8.51
C ASN A 107 19.42 -14.90 7.65
N ASN A 108 20.11 -15.88 8.25
CA ASN A 108 20.84 -16.92 7.51
C ASN A 108 19.95 -17.63 6.48
N GLY A 109 20.50 -17.85 5.29
CA GLY A 109 19.79 -18.46 4.17
C GLY A 109 18.85 -17.52 3.40
N LYS A 110 18.60 -16.29 3.87
CA LYS A 110 17.86 -15.29 3.09
C LYS A 110 18.76 -14.65 2.03
N ILE A 111 18.16 -14.26 0.91
CA ILE A 111 18.84 -13.56 -0.19
C ILE A 111 19.29 -12.18 0.28
N SER A 112 20.60 -11.92 0.29
CA SER A 112 21.20 -10.64 0.65
C SER A 112 21.34 -9.70 -0.55
N SER A 113 21.52 -10.24 -1.75
CA SER A 113 21.44 -9.47 -2.99
C SER A 113 21.07 -10.33 -4.19
N VAL A 114 20.48 -9.71 -5.20
CA VAL A 114 20.33 -10.27 -6.54
C VAL A 114 21.05 -9.33 -7.49
N ASP A 115 22.13 -9.78 -8.13
CA ASP A 115 23.10 -8.91 -8.78
C ASP A 115 23.52 -7.75 -7.86
N ASN A 116 23.30 -6.50 -8.28
CA ASN A 116 23.62 -5.30 -7.51
C ASN A 116 22.49 -4.85 -6.56
N LEU A 117 21.31 -5.47 -6.67
CA LEU A 117 20.14 -5.14 -5.86
C LEU A 117 20.31 -5.69 -4.45
N LYS A 118 20.49 -4.82 -3.46
CA LYS A 118 20.70 -5.21 -2.05
C LYS A 118 19.39 -5.35 -1.29
N LEU A 119 19.24 -6.41 -0.51
CA LEU A 119 18.06 -6.68 0.31
C LEU A 119 18.46 -6.73 1.79
N LYS A 120 17.62 -6.17 2.66
CA LYS A 120 17.74 -6.34 4.12
C LYS A 120 16.41 -6.74 4.72
N TYR A 121 16.46 -7.41 5.86
CA TYR A 121 15.29 -7.93 6.54
C TYR A 121 15.27 -7.52 8.01
N ALA A 122 14.09 -7.54 8.60
CA ALA A 122 13.89 -7.37 10.02
C ALA A 122 14.58 -8.52 10.77
N GLU A 123 15.50 -8.16 11.65
CA GLU A 123 16.28 -9.11 12.44
C GLU A 123 15.43 -9.85 13.46
N ASP A 124 15.90 -11.00 13.92
CA ASP A 124 15.30 -11.79 14.99
C ASP A 124 15.55 -11.17 16.38
N LYS A 125 14.96 -10.00 16.58
CA LYS A 125 14.95 -9.26 17.84
C LYS A 125 13.59 -9.38 18.52
N SER A 126 13.55 -9.26 19.85
CA SER A 126 12.34 -9.44 20.66
C SER A 126 11.17 -8.57 20.19
N TYR A 127 11.41 -7.30 19.88
CA TYR A 127 10.37 -6.41 19.38
C TYR A 127 9.81 -6.88 18.02
N ASN A 128 10.65 -7.39 17.11
CA ASN A 128 10.20 -7.91 15.82
C ASN A 128 9.42 -9.21 15.97
N ARG A 129 9.84 -10.09 16.89
CA ARG A 129 9.09 -11.31 17.24
C ARG A 129 7.69 -10.95 17.76
N ASN A 130 7.63 -10.01 18.70
CA ASN A 130 6.37 -9.54 19.29
C ASN A 130 5.43 -8.86 18.29
N SER A 131 5.95 -8.42 17.14
CA SER A 131 5.19 -7.83 16.04
C SER A 131 5.01 -8.74 14.83
N ASN A 132 5.48 -9.98 14.87
CA ASN A 132 5.47 -10.90 13.73
C ASN A 132 6.13 -10.30 12.47
N THR A 133 7.18 -9.49 12.64
CA THR A 133 7.89 -8.83 11.54
C THR A 133 9.23 -9.48 11.23
N VAL A 134 9.70 -10.45 12.02
CA VAL A 134 10.98 -11.13 11.80
C VAL A 134 11.07 -11.66 10.37
N GLY A 135 12.16 -11.31 9.70
CA GLY A 135 12.45 -11.79 8.37
C GLY A 135 11.65 -11.14 7.24
N LEU A 136 10.74 -10.18 7.53
CA LEU A 136 10.11 -9.33 6.53
C LEU A 136 11.16 -8.38 5.91
N LEU A 137 11.00 -8.05 4.64
CA LEU A 137 11.88 -7.12 3.93
C LEU A 137 11.78 -5.71 4.52
N THR A 138 12.92 -5.14 4.92
CA THR A 138 13.05 -3.79 5.51
C THR A 138 13.83 -2.82 4.62
N GLN A 139 14.51 -3.33 3.60
CA GLN A 139 15.20 -2.51 2.63
C GLN A 139 15.34 -3.26 1.32
N ILE A 140 15.09 -2.58 0.21
CA ILE A 140 15.47 -3.00 -1.14
C ILE A 140 16.17 -1.83 -1.82
N ASP A 141 17.43 -2.04 -2.18
CA ASP A 141 18.36 -1.00 -2.58
C ASP A 141 18.36 0.18 -1.58
N GLU A 142 17.99 1.39 -2.00
CA GLU A 142 17.89 2.57 -1.12
C GLU A 142 16.51 2.74 -0.46
N ILE A 143 15.51 1.97 -0.90
CA ILE A 143 14.13 2.11 -0.43
C ILE A 143 14.00 1.38 0.90
N LYS A 144 13.81 2.16 1.98
CA LYS A 144 13.53 1.64 3.32
C LYS A 144 12.06 1.28 3.46
N ILE A 145 11.79 0.15 4.11
CA ILE A 145 10.44 -0.31 4.47
C ILE A 145 10.40 -0.46 5.98
N GLN A 146 9.40 0.15 6.60
CA GLN A 146 9.19 0.07 8.04
C GLN A 146 7.86 -0.61 8.34
N TYR A 147 7.81 -1.32 9.46
CA TYR A 147 6.60 -1.94 9.98
C TYR A 147 6.29 -1.37 11.36
N HIS A 148 5.02 -1.43 11.75
CA HIS A 148 4.59 -1.10 13.10
C HIS A 148 5.03 -2.22 14.05
N ILE A 149 6.10 -1.97 14.81
CA ILE A 149 6.65 -2.90 15.80
C ILE A 149 6.12 -2.65 17.22
N GLU A 150 5.55 -1.47 17.46
CA GLU A 150 5.11 -1.05 18.78
C GLU A 150 3.74 -1.60 19.14
N ALA A 151 3.62 -2.02 20.39
CA ALA A 151 2.40 -2.41 21.03
C ALA A 151 1.68 -1.18 21.60
N GLY A 152 1.10 -0.32 20.75
CA GLY A 152 0.11 0.62 21.27
C GLY A 152 -1.07 -0.19 21.83
N GLY A 153 -1.45 -0.01 23.10
CA GLY A 153 -2.52 -0.79 23.74
C GLY A 153 -3.87 -0.74 23.01
N TYR A 154 -4.05 0.27 22.16
CA TYR A 154 -5.23 0.52 21.34
C TYR A 154 -5.02 0.32 19.84
N SER A 155 -3.79 -0.03 19.42
CA SER A 155 -3.44 -0.11 18.01
C SER A 155 -3.57 -1.53 17.46
N ARG A 156 -4.27 -1.66 16.33
CA ARG A 156 -4.39 -2.90 15.54
C ARG A 156 -3.49 -2.86 14.30
N ASP A 157 -2.46 -2.01 14.29
CA ASP A 157 -1.53 -1.85 13.17
C ASP A 157 -0.25 -2.68 13.29
N ARG A 158 -0.02 -3.34 14.43
CA ARG A 158 1.20 -4.15 14.64
C ARG A 158 1.42 -5.17 13.53
N GLY A 159 2.65 -5.22 13.03
CA GLY A 159 3.06 -6.09 11.92
C GLY A 159 2.76 -5.53 10.53
N LYS A 160 1.91 -4.50 10.42
CA LYS A 160 1.58 -3.86 9.15
C LYS A 160 2.66 -2.87 8.73
N ILE A 161 2.73 -2.61 7.43
CA ILE A 161 3.60 -1.58 6.86
C ILE A 161 3.27 -0.21 7.48
N LYS A 162 4.31 0.45 7.97
CA LYS A 162 4.32 1.82 8.48
C LYS A 162 4.75 2.82 7.40
N SER A 163 5.74 2.46 6.61
CA SER A 163 6.19 3.28 5.48
C SER A 163 6.95 2.48 4.42
N ILE A 164 6.94 3.03 3.21
CA ILE A 164 7.83 2.63 2.10
C ILE A 164 8.47 3.92 1.57
N GLY A 165 9.78 4.06 1.77
CA GLY A 165 10.48 5.32 1.56
C GLY A 165 9.92 6.44 2.45
N ASP A 166 9.51 7.53 1.82
CA ASP A 166 8.85 8.70 2.40
C ASP A 166 7.33 8.53 2.57
N LEU A 167 6.73 7.53 1.92
CA LEU A 167 5.29 7.32 1.92
C LEU A 167 4.86 6.61 3.21
N LYS A 168 4.07 7.31 4.03
CA LYS A 168 3.58 6.82 5.33
C LYS A 168 2.19 6.22 5.22
N PHE A 169 1.96 5.17 5.99
CA PHE A 169 0.67 4.51 6.15
C PHE A 169 0.12 4.84 7.53
N SER A 170 -1.19 5.06 7.63
CA SER A 170 -1.84 5.22 8.92
C SER A 170 -3.11 4.41 8.98
N TYR A 171 -3.34 3.79 10.14
CA TYR A 171 -4.44 2.89 10.38
C TYR A 171 -5.36 3.45 11.45
N GLU A 172 -6.62 3.05 11.38
CA GLU A 172 -7.61 3.40 12.38
C GLU A 172 -7.20 2.81 13.74
N ILE A 173 -7.03 3.68 14.72
CA ILE A 173 -6.85 3.28 16.11
C ILE A 173 -8.20 2.92 16.73
N TRP A 174 -8.17 2.23 17.86
CA TRP A 174 -9.40 1.91 18.56
C TRP A 174 -10.14 3.17 19.04
N SER A 175 -11.44 3.24 18.73
CA SER A 175 -12.42 4.12 19.37
C SER A 175 -13.75 3.37 19.48
N SER A 176 -14.67 3.83 20.34
CA SER A 176 -16.01 3.25 20.42
C SER A 176 -16.73 3.30 19.07
N TYR A 177 -16.56 4.39 18.31
CA TYR A 177 -17.15 4.56 16.98
C TYR A 177 -16.59 3.55 15.98
N SER A 178 -15.26 3.45 15.85
CA SER A 178 -14.63 2.55 14.88
C SER A 178 -14.76 1.08 15.26
N LYS A 179 -14.87 0.76 16.56
CA LYS A 179 -15.22 -0.58 17.04
C LYS A 179 -16.63 -0.96 16.62
N ASN A 180 -17.61 -0.11 16.91
CA ASN A 180 -19.02 -0.38 16.58
C ASN A 180 -19.23 -0.46 15.07
N ALA A 181 -18.45 0.29 14.29
CA ALA A 181 -18.51 0.27 12.85
C ALA A 181 -17.60 -0.77 12.18
N GLY A 182 -16.82 -1.54 12.95
CA GLY A 182 -16.01 -2.64 12.42
C GLY A 182 -14.85 -2.22 11.51
N TYR A 183 -14.25 -1.04 11.73
CA TYR A 183 -13.11 -0.57 10.93
C TYR A 183 -11.83 -0.26 11.73
N VAL A 184 -11.75 -0.66 13.01
CA VAL A 184 -10.49 -0.61 13.78
C VAL A 184 -9.37 -1.38 13.05
N GLY A 185 -8.21 -0.76 12.91
CA GLY A 185 -7.04 -1.32 12.24
C GLY A 185 -7.11 -1.31 10.71
N LYS A 186 -8.20 -0.84 10.11
CA LYS A 186 -8.25 -0.60 8.66
C LYS A 186 -7.38 0.59 8.29
N LEU A 187 -6.92 0.63 7.04
CA LEU A 187 -6.08 1.70 6.55
C LEU A 187 -6.91 2.98 6.34
N ILE A 188 -6.46 4.10 6.92
CA ILE A 188 -7.18 5.39 6.84
C ILE A 188 -6.41 6.44 6.05
N SER A 189 -5.12 6.25 5.80
CA SER A 189 -4.39 7.07 4.83
C SER A 189 -3.10 6.44 4.33
N ILE A 190 -2.71 6.88 3.13
CA ILE A 190 -1.37 6.70 2.57
C ILE A 190 -0.88 8.08 2.11
N GLY A 191 0.15 8.61 2.75
CA GLY A 191 0.58 10.00 2.55
C GLY A 191 -0.59 10.97 2.72
N ASN A 192 -0.89 11.76 1.68
CA ASN A 192 -1.97 12.75 1.67
C ASN A 192 -3.32 12.21 1.14
N ILE A 193 -3.41 10.91 0.86
CA ILE A 193 -4.64 10.25 0.39
C ILE A 193 -5.38 9.74 1.61
N LYS A 194 -6.58 10.26 1.86
CA LYS A 194 -7.45 9.83 2.97
C LYS A 194 -8.38 8.72 2.52
N ILE A 195 -8.59 7.74 3.38
CA ILE A 195 -9.52 6.63 3.21
C ILE A 195 -10.54 6.73 4.34
N LYS A 196 -11.83 6.67 4.00
CA LYS A 196 -12.91 6.72 4.98
C LYS A 196 -13.79 5.49 4.85
N TYR A 197 -14.43 5.13 5.95
CA TYR A 197 -15.39 4.05 6.04
C TYR A 197 -16.75 4.58 6.50
N TYR A 198 -17.82 3.86 6.18
CA TYR A 198 -19.14 4.17 6.70
C TYR A 198 -19.21 3.87 8.20
N GLU A 199 -19.61 4.88 8.96
CA GLU A 199 -19.78 4.80 10.41
C GLU A 199 -21.05 4.03 10.80
N ALA A 200 -21.12 3.62 12.06
CA ALA A 200 -22.25 2.91 12.64
C ALA A 200 -23.43 3.87 12.89
N TRP A 201 -24.25 4.05 11.87
CA TRP A 201 -25.52 4.80 11.92
C TRP A 201 -26.64 3.93 11.33
N ASN A 202 -27.88 4.09 11.82
CA ASN A 202 -29.04 3.34 11.33
C ASN A 202 -29.24 3.49 9.80
N THR A 203 -28.93 4.67 9.25
CA THR A 203 -29.02 4.93 7.80
C THR A 203 -28.02 4.13 6.97
N ASN A 204 -26.99 3.56 7.61
CA ASN A 204 -25.92 2.81 6.96
C ASN A 204 -26.08 1.29 7.09
N GLU A 205 -27.21 0.83 7.63
CA GLU A 205 -27.48 -0.60 7.81
C GLU A 205 -27.28 -1.38 6.50
N GLY A 206 -26.48 -2.46 6.58
CA GLY A 206 -26.03 -3.26 5.44
C GLY A 206 -24.66 -2.86 4.85
N PHE A 207 -24.13 -1.69 5.15
CA PHE A 207 -22.83 -1.24 4.65
C PHE A 207 -21.97 -0.47 5.68
N ILE A 208 -22.30 -0.59 6.97
CA ILE A 208 -21.44 -0.14 8.07
C ILE A 208 -20.04 -0.77 7.91
N GLY A 209 -19.00 0.03 8.07
CA GLY A 209 -17.60 -0.39 7.96
C GLY A 209 -17.09 -0.59 6.54
N LYS A 210 -17.95 -0.45 5.51
CA LYS A 210 -17.53 -0.48 4.10
C LYS A 210 -16.85 0.81 3.69
N LEU A 211 -16.04 0.76 2.64
CA LEU A 211 -15.35 1.90 2.05
C LEU A 211 -16.36 3.01 1.70
N LYS A 212 -16.10 4.22 2.18
CA LYS A 212 -16.89 5.40 1.85
C LYS A 212 -16.17 6.27 0.84
N THR A 213 -14.88 6.54 1.06
CA THR A 213 -14.06 7.31 0.13
C THR A 213 -12.62 6.83 0.09
N ILE A 214 -11.97 7.01 -1.05
CA ILE A 214 -10.51 6.96 -1.20
C ILE A 214 -10.11 8.22 -1.98
N GLY A 215 -9.39 9.13 -1.33
CA GLY A 215 -9.14 10.46 -1.90
C GLY A 215 -10.45 11.17 -2.23
N ASN A 216 -10.61 11.59 -3.50
CA ASN A 216 -11.81 12.23 -4.01
C ASN A 216 -12.83 11.27 -4.66
N ILE A 217 -12.62 9.96 -4.56
CA ILE A 217 -13.53 8.95 -5.09
C ILE A 217 -14.46 8.49 -3.96
N GLU A 218 -15.77 8.57 -4.19
CA GLU A 218 -16.81 8.13 -3.26
C GLU A 218 -17.40 6.79 -3.71
N PHE A 219 -17.64 5.89 -2.76
CA PHE A 219 -18.28 4.59 -2.97
C PHE A 219 -19.64 4.61 -2.28
N THR A 220 -20.67 4.18 -2.99
CA THR A 220 -22.04 4.14 -2.47
C THR A 220 -22.62 2.74 -2.57
N TYR A 221 -23.54 2.45 -1.64
CA TYR A 221 -24.21 1.16 -1.51
C TYR A 221 -25.72 1.35 -1.47
N TYR A 222 -26.45 0.28 -1.79
CA TYR A 222 -27.90 0.28 -1.67
C TYR A 222 -28.31 0.36 -0.19
N LYS A 223 -29.10 1.38 0.15
CA LYS A 223 -29.58 1.61 1.51
C LYS A 223 -30.57 0.56 1.98
N ASN A 224 -30.73 0.41 3.29
CA ASN A 224 -31.77 -0.42 3.88
C ASN A 224 -33.16 0.21 3.69
N THR A 225 -33.82 -0.11 2.56
CA THR A 225 -35.20 0.29 2.26
C THR A 225 -36.06 -0.96 2.10
N PHE A 226 -37.39 -0.83 2.17
CA PHE A 226 -38.30 -1.96 1.93
C PHE A 226 -38.02 -2.64 0.56
N ASN A 227 -37.95 -1.84 -0.50
CA ASN A 227 -37.70 -2.35 -1.86
C ASN A 227 -36.34 -3.06 -1.97
N ASN A 228 -35.28 -2.47 -1.41
CA ASN A 228 -33.93 -3.05 -1.49
C ASN A 228 -33.79 -4.33 -0.66
N ARG A 229 -34.49 -4.42 0.49
CA ARG A 229 -34.57 -5.65 1.28
C ARG A 229 -35.30 -6.74 0.51
N ASN A 230 -36.46 -6.42 -0.07
CA ASN A 230 -37.25 -7.35 -0.86
C ASN A 230 -36.46 -7.87 -2.08
N ALA A 231 -35.63 -7.03 -2.69
CA ALA A 231 -34.74 -7.39 -3.79
C ALA A 231 -33.41 -8.05 -3.36
N ASN A 232 -33.16 -8.22 -2.05
CA ASN A 232 -31.90 -8.73 -1.51
C ASN A 232 -30.65 -7.99 -2.04
N ILE A 233 -30.71 -6.66 -2.09
CA ILE A 233 -29.59 -5.80 -2.55
C ILE A 233 -29.09 -4.81 -1.49
N THR A 234 -29.71 -4.72 -0.31
CA THR A 234 -29.21 -3.89 0.78
C THR A 234 -27.72 -4.15 1.05
N GLY A 235 -26.93 -3.08 1.10
CA GLY A 235 -25.49 -3.15 1.32
C GLY A 235 -24.64 -3.55 0.11
N LYS A 236 -25.25 -3.97 -1.02
CA LYS A 236 -24.50 -4.24 -2.25
C LYS A 236 -23.97 -2.95 -2.86
N TYR A 237 -22.84 -3.06 -3.55
CA TYR A 237 -22.25 -1.94 -4.27
C TYR A 237 -23.25 -1.34 -5.27
N LYS A 238 -23.32 -0.02 -5.30
CA LYS A 238 -24.21 0.72 -6.20
C LYS A 238 -23.39 1.44 -7.26
N THR A 239 -22.49 2.32 -6.84
CA THR A 239 -21.64 3.08 -7.76
C THR A 239 -20.44 3.66 -7.02
N SER A 240 -19.40 3.97 -7.78
CA SER A 240 -18.28 4.80 -7.36
C SER A 240 -18.21 6.01 -8.29
N ILE A 241 -18.12 7.20 -7.71
CA ILE A 241 -18.12 8.47 -8.44
C ILE A 241 -16.94 9.33 -8.02
N GLY A 242 -16.55 10.25 -8.90
CA GLY A 242 -15.41 11.12 -8.69
C GLY A 242 -14.13 10.60 -9.34
N ASN A 243 -13.08 11.39 -9.22
CA ASN A 243 -11.76 11.10 -9.76
C ASN A 243 -10.71 11.75 -8.86
N ASP A 244 -9.56 11.09 -8.70
CA ASP A 244 -8.43 11.63 -7.96
C ASP A 244 -7.15 11.35 -8.75
N LYS A 245 -6.58 12.40 -9.35
CA LYS A 245 -5.41 12.33 -10.24
C LYS A 245 -4.17 11.73 -9.59
N ARG A 246 -4.15 11.59 -8.26
CA ARG A 246 -3.04 11.03 -7.49
C ARG A 246 -3.07 9.50 -7.41
N ILE A 247 -4.21 8.87 -7.74
CA ILE A 247 -4.43 7.44 -7.48
C ILE A 247 -5.16 6.73 -8.61
N ILE A 248 -4.99 5.41 -8.66
CA ILE A 248 -5.81 4.49 -9.45
C ILE A 248 -6.67 3.67 -8.49
N VAL A 249 -7.95 3.49 -8.81
CA VAL A 249 -8.84 2.58 -8.09
C VAL A 249 -9.37 1.54 -9.07
N LEU A 250 -9.19 0.26 -8.72
CA LEU A 250 -9.64 -0.91 -9.47
C LEU A 250 -10.77 -1.63 -8.73
#